data_AF-A0A523BSZ0-F1
#
_entry.id   AF-A0A523BSZ0-F1
#
_cell.length_a   1.000
_cell.length_b   1.000
_cell.length_c   1.000
_cell.angle_alpha   90.00
_cell.angle_beta   90.00
_cell.angle_gamma   90.00
#
_symmetry.space_group_name_H-M   'P 1'
#
loop_
_entity.id
_entity.type
_entity.pdbx_description
1 polymer ?
#
loop_
_entity_poly.entity_id
_entity_poly.type
_entity_poly.pdbx_seq_one_letter_code
_entity_poly.pdbx_strand_id
1 'polypeptide(L)'
;MDDVITHGSKERRVVMAREYDTFVDNPDGFEAGEIDVAVRELTPDDRRKKYLTRYVRAKVAPSEEELPGSDILWLRWQRGRVFPRPWRIQVIRELGEFMPKKAVVRNQ
;
A
#
# COMPACT_ATOMS: atom_id res chain seq x y z
N MET A 1 -43.00 5.33 -25.76
CA MET A 1 -42.47 4.15 -26.46
C MET A 1 -40.98 4.23 -26.31
N ASP A 2 -40.54 3.58 -25.26
CA ASP A 2 -39.18 3.53 -24.76
C ASP A 2 -38.31 2.73 -25.73
N ASP A 3 -37.12 3.24 -26.02
CA ASP A 3 -35.96 2.38 -26.18
C ASP A 3 -34.78 3.03 -25.47
N VAL A 4 -34.72 2.67 -24.19
CA VAL A 4 -33.63 2.94 -23.26
C VAL A 4 -32.44 2.11 -23.70
N ILE A 5 -31.50 2.71 -24.42
CA ILE A 5 -30.18 2.10 -24.62
C ILE A 5 -29.31 2.48 -23.41
N THR A 6 -29.41 1.70 -22.33
CA THR A 6 -28.48 1.79 -21.20
C THR A 6 -27.14 1.16 -21.59
N HIS A 7 -26.27 1.92 -22.26
CA HIS A 7 -24.84 1.62 -22.21
C HIS A 7 -24.32 2.14 -20.88
N GLY A 8 -24.35 1.27 -19.87
CA GLY A 8 -23.65 1.45 -18.61
C GLY A 8 -22.14 1.45 -18.84
N SER A 9 -21.64 2.56 -19.39
CA SER A 9 -20.23 2.91 -19.41
C SER A 9 -19.81 3.09 -17.96
N LYS A 10 -19.33 2.01 -17.33
CA LYS A 10 -18.54 2.12 -16.10
C LYS A 10 -17.41 3.08 -16.42
N GLU A 11 -17.55 4.30 -15.93
CA GLU A 11 -16.52 5.33 -15.90
C GLU A 11 -15.37 4.72 -15.10
N ARG A 12 -14.47 4.01 -15.79
CA ARG A 12 -13.17 3.64 -15.25
C ARG A 12 -12.45 4.96 -15.09
N ARG A 13 -12.60 5.59 -13.92
CA ARG A 13 -11.61 6.55 -13.44
C ARG A 13 -10.28 5.83 -13.66
N VAL A 14 -9.45 6.37 -14.55
CA VAL A 14 -8.03 6.04 -14.58
C VAL A 14 -7.47 6.67 -13.31
N VAL A 15 -7.75 6.03 -12.17
CA VAL A 15 -7.08 6.35 -10.92
C VAL A 15 -5.66 5.90 -11.18
N MET A 16 -4.75 6.86 -11.35
CA MET A 16 -3.33 6.52 -11.38
C MET A 16 -3.03 5.69 -10.13
N ALA A 17 -2.37 4.54 -10.32
CA ALA A 17 -2.03 3.66 -9.21
C ALA A 17 -1.28 4.47 -8.15
N ARG A 18 -1.74 4.39 -6.90
CA ARG A 18 -1.07 5.08 -5.81
C ARG A 18 0.27 4.40 -5.55
N GLU A 19 1.23 5.19 -5.12
CA GLU A 19 2.53 4.67 -4.73
C GLU A 19 2.72 4.81 -3.23
N TYR A 20 3.18 3.72 -2.64
CA TYR A 20 3.55 3.63 -1.24
C TYR A 20 5.00 3.19 -1.11
N ASP A 21 5.66 3.56 -0.02
CA ASP A 21 6.86 2.87 0.40
C ASP A 21 6.75 2.34 1.83
N THR A 22 7.54 1.31 2.12
CA THR A 22 7.71 0.79 3.47
C THR A 22 9.18 0.49 3.71
N PHE A 23 9.59 0.54 4.97
CA PHE A 23 10.95 0.20 5.37
C PHE A 23 10.98 -1.22 5.91
N VAL A 24 11.87 -2.02 5.36
CA VAL A 24 12.11 -3.41 5.74
C VAL A 24 13.60 -3.61 6.02
N ASP A 25 13.91 -4.49 6.97
CA ASP A 25 15.31 -4.81 7.30
C ASP A 25 15.98 -5.63 6.18
N ASN A 26 15.21 -6.57 5.61
CA ASN A 26 15.60 -7.40 4.48
C ASN A 26 14.39 -7.59 3.53
N PRO A 27 14.40 -7.04 2.30
CA PRO A 27 13.33 -7.19 1.32
C PRO A 27 13.31 -8.59 0.70
N ASP A 28 14.40 -9.36 0.71
CA ASP A 28 14.38 -10.75 0.25
C ASP A 28 13.60 -11.67 1.22
N GLY A 29 13.45 -11.23 2.48
CA GLY A 29 12.62 -11.89 3.49
C GLY A 29 11.22 -11.27 3.63
N PHE A 30 10.82 -10.36 2.73
CA PHE A 30 9.48 -9.81 2.74
C PHE A 30 8.52 -10.82 2.11
N GLU A 31 7.44 -11.16 2.80
CA GLU A 31 6.52 -12.23 2.40
C GLU A 31 5.22 -11.67 1.80
N ALA A 32 4.70 -12.36 0.79
CA ALA A 32 3.40 -12.08 0.20
C ALA A 32 2.26 -12.53 1.12
N GLY A 33 1.10 -11.87 1.00
CA GLY A 33 -0.08 -12.20 1.79
C GLY A 33 -0.69 -10.99 2.49
N GLU A 34 -1.54 -11.23 3.48
CA GLU A 34 -2.12 -10.15 4.28
C GLU A 34 -1.26 -9.84 5.51
N ILE A 35 -0.79 -8.60 5.59
CA ILE A 35 0.11 -8.14 6.65
C ILE A 35 -0.34 -6.80 7.22
N ASP A 36 0.09 -6.54 8.46
CA ASP A 36 -0.04 -5.23 9.08
C ASP A 36 1.27 -4.48 8.86
N VAL A 37 1.24 -3.40 8.09
CA VAL A 37 2.45 -2.72 7.62
C VAL A 37 2.31 -1.21 7.76
N ALA A 38 3.41 -0.56 8.14
CA ALA A 38 3.51 0.89 8.09
C ALA A 38 3.94 1.31 6.67
N VAL A 39 3.13 2.13 6.04
CA VAL A 39 3.37 2.62 4.68
C VAL A 39 3.40 4.13 4.66
N ARG A 40 4.22 4.71 3.80
CA ARG A 40 4.20 6.14 3.51
C ARG A 40 3.64 6.37 2.12
N GLU A 41 2.70 7.29 2.00
CA GLU A 41 2.09 7.64 0.73
C GLU A 41 2.99 8.57 -0.09
N LEU A 42 3.31 8.18 -1.32
CA LEU A 42 4.21 8.92 -2.22
C LEU A 42 3.46 9.80 -3.22
N THR A 43 2.22 9.42 -3.54
CA THR A 43 1.34 10.12 -4.49
C THR A 43 -0.01 10.50 -3.85
N PRO A 44 -0.05 11.21 -2.72
CA PRO A 44 -1.30 11.67 -2.14
C PRO A 44 -1.92 12.79 -2.99
N ASP A 45 -3.25 12.91 -2.93
CA ASP A 45 -3.99 14.00 -3.57
C ASP A 45 -3.53 15.38 -3.02
N ASP A 46 -3.33 15.46 -1.71
CA ASP A 46 -2.69 16.61 -1.06
C ASP A 46 -1.17 16.37 -0.93
N ARG A 47 -0.39 17.05 -1.77
CA ARG A 47 1.08 16.93 -1.80
C ARG A 47 1.76 17.21 -0.46
N ARG A 48 1.12 17.96 0.46
CA ARG A 48 1.66 18.22 1.81
C ARG A 48 1.66 16.96 2.67
N LYS A 49 0.83 15.97 2.34
CA LYS A 49 0.75 14.67 3.01
C LYS A 49 1.73 13.64 2.43
N LYS A 50 2.58 14.04 1.47
CA LYS A 50 3.60 13.13 0.92
C LYS A 50 4.52 12.69 2.05
N TYR A 51 4.80 11.39 2.11
CA TYR A 51 5.51 10.72 3.19
C TYR A 51 4.79 10.62 4.53
N LEU A 52 3.48 10.93 4.58
CA LEU A 52 2.68 10.67 5.78
C LEU A 52 2.60 9.15 6.00
N THR A 53 3.07 8.71 7.16
CA THR A 53 3.02 7.31 7.56
C THR A 53 1.61 6.93 8.01
N ARG A 54 1.08 5.85 7.46
CA ARG A 54 -0.16 5.21 7.90
C ARG A 54 0.12 3.77 8.29
N TYR A 55 -0.51 3.30 9.37
CA TYR A 55 -0.46 1.88 9.72
C TYR A 55 -1.70 1.20 9.17
N VAL A 56 -1.51 0.19 8.32
CA VAL A 56 -2.59 -0.42 7.55
C VAL A 56 -2.54 -1.94 7.60
N ARG A 57 -3.71 -2.56 7.52
CA ARG A 57 -3.86 -3.95 7.10
C ARG A 57 -3.89 -3.93 5.57
N ALA A 58 -3.00 -4.66 4.91
CA ALA A 58 -2.93 -4.70 3.46
C ALA A 58 -2.60 -6.10 2.95
N LYS A 59 -3.05 -6.41 1.73
CA LYS A 59 -2.57 -7.55 0.98
C LYS A 59 -1.39 -7.11 0.11
N VAL A 60 -0.29 -7.85 0.13
CA VAL A 60 0.92 -7.55 -0.66
C VAL A 60 1.31 -8.75 -1.52
N ALA A 61 1.89 -8.47 -2.68
CA ALA A 61 2.37 -9.48 -3.61
C ALA A 61 3.61 -8.97 -4.37
N PRO A 62 4.49 -9.85 -4.89
CA PRO A 62 5.70 -9.45 -5.60
C PRO A 62 5.43 -8.98 -7.04
N SER A 63 4.22 -9.21 -7.58
CA SER A 63 3.91 -9.01 -8.99
C SER A 63 2.45 -8.54 -9.21
N GLU A 64 2.18 -7.91 -10.37
CA GLU A 64 0.83 -7.46 -10.75
C GLU A 64 -0.09 -8.62 -11.08
N GLU A 65 0.48 -9.70 -11.60
CA GLU A 65 -0.22 -10.93 -11.95
C GLU A 65 -0.88 -11.56 -10.71
N GLU A 66 -0.21 -11.49 -9.56
CA GLU A 66 -0.71 -12.02 -8.28
C GLU A 66 -1.68 -11.09 -7.57
N LEU A 67 -1.63 -9.78 -7.86
CA LEU A 67 -2.54 -8.79 -7.29
C LEU A 67 -2.94 -7.74 -8.34
N PRO A 68 -3.85 -8.08 -9.28
CA PRO A 68 -4.19 -7.21 -10.40
C PRO A 68 -4.93 -5.93 -9.97
N GLY A 69 -4.61 -4.80 -10.60
CA GLY A 69 -5.27 -3.52 -10.34
C GLY A 69 -4.97 -2.92 -8.95
N SER A 70 -3.89 -3.36 -8.32
CA SER A 70 -3.42 -2.87 -7.02
C SER A 70 -2.41 -1.74 -7.16
N ASP A 71 -2.18 -1.07 -6.03
CA ASP A 71 -1.24 0.04 -5.92
C ASP A 71 0.22 -0.48 -5.86
N ILE A 72 1.18 0.44 -6.00
CA ILE A 72 2.60 0.13 -6.00
C ILE A 72 3.15 0.23 -4.57
N LEU A 73 3.95 -0.76 -4.17
CA LEU A 73 4.72 -0.76 -2.93
C LEU A 73 6.21 -0.84 -3.19
N TRP A 74 6.93 0.21 -2.81
CA TRP A 74 8.38 0.24 -2.84
C TRP A 74 8.95 -0.25 -1.51
N LEU A 75 9.68 -1.36 -1.54
CA LEU A 75 10.44 -1.80 -0.39
C LEU A 75 11.73 -0.98 -0.27
N ARG A 76 11.96 -0.39 0.89
CA ARG A 76 13.19 0.32 1.22
C ARG A 76 13.98 -0.41 2.30
N TRP A 77 15.25 -0.65 2.05
CA TRP A 77 16.21 -1.27 2.99
C TRP A 77 17.41 -0.36 3.25
N GLN A 78 18.21 -0.69 4.28
CA GLN A 78 19.59 -0.22 4.48
C GLN A 78 19.83 1.26 4.07
N ARG A 79 19.38 2.20 4.92
CA ARG A 79 19.43 3.66 4.67
C ARG A 79 18.60 4.17 3.49
N GLY A 80 17.48 3.50 3.18
CA GLY A 80 16.50 3.99 2.20
C GLY A 80 16.80 3.62 0.74
N ARG A 81 17.73 2.70 0.50
CA ARG A 81 17.92 2.07 -0.81
C ARG A 81 16.61 1.41 -1.24
N VAL A 82 16.22 1.58 -2.49
CA VAL A 82 14.98 1.02 -3.04
C VAL A 82 15.28 -0.36 -3.60
N PHE A 83 14.44 -1.34 -3.28
CA PHE A 83 14.50 -2.65 -3.90
C PHE A 83 14.09 -2.52 -5.39
N PRO A 84 14.84 -3.11 -6.35
CA PRO A 84 14.67 -2.80 -7.77
C PRO A 84 13.29 -3.17 -8.35
N ARG A 85 12.62 -4.16 -7.75
CA ARG A 85 11.32 -4.65 -8.22
C ARG A 85 10.22 -4.15 -7.29
N PRO A 86 9.31 -3.28 -7.75
CA PRO A 86 8.19 -2.85 -6.92
C PRO A 86 7.30 -4.04 -6.61
N TRP A 87 6.84 -4.08 -5.37
CA TRP A 87 5.77 -4.95 -4.95
C TRP A 87 4.42 -4.30 -5.25
N ARG A 88 3.37 -5.07 -5.08
CA ARG A 88 1.98 -4.67 -5.18
C ARG A 88 1.35 -4.61 -3.80
N ILE A 89 0.47 -3.65 -3.59
CA ILE A 89 -0.25 -3.47 -2.33
C ILE A 89 -1.72 -3.13 -2.57
N GLN A 90 -2.59 -3.76 -1.80
CA GLN A 90 -3.99 -3.39 -1.68
C GLN A 90 -4.29 -3.12 -0.21
N VAL A 91 -4.51 -1.86 0.13
CA VAL A 91 -4.88 -1.46 1.50
C VAL A 91 -6.31 -1.92 1.78
N ILE A 92 -6.48 -2.75 2.80
CA ILE A 92 -7.78 -3.27 3.24
C ILE A 92 -8.44 -2.29 4.21
N ARG A 93 -7.69 -1.84 5.22
CA ARG A 93 -8.14 -0.84 6.20
C ARG A 93 -6.97 -0.15 6.91
N GLU A 94 -7.20 1.05 7.40
CA GLU A 94 -6.28 1.72 8.33
C GLU A 94 -6.47 1.15 9.74
N LEU A 95 -5.36 0.89 10.43
CA LEU A 95 -5.32 0.34 11.78
C LEU A 95 -5.14 1.44 12.86
N GLY A 96 -4.97 2.70 12.44
CA GLY A 96 -4.82 3.86 13.33
C GLY A 96 -3.47 4.57 13.17
N GLU A 97 -3.19 5.51 14.08
CA GLU A 97 -1.91 6.23 14.11
C GLU A 97 -0.76 5.28 14.44
N PHE A 98 0.35 5.43 13.71
CA PHE A 98 1.58 4.67 13.96
C PHE A 98 2.11 4.98 15.36
N MET A 99 1.82 4.12 16.33
CA MET A 99 2.43 4.23 17.65
C MET A 99 3.86 3.68 17.56
N PRO A 100 4.92 4.50 17.78
CA PRO A 100 6.25 3.96 17.96
C PRO A 100 6.19 2.97 19.12
N LYS A 101 6.89 1.84 18.98
CA LYS A 101 6.90 0.71 19.93
C LYS A 101 7.43 1.18 21.31
N LYS A 102 6.62 1.90 22.09
CA LYS A 102 6.84 2.13 23.51
C LYS A 102 6.43 0.85 24.23
N ALA A 103 7.44 0.16 24.73
CA ALA A 103 7.37 -0.78 25.84
C ALA A 103 6.04 -1.55 25.95
N VAL A 104 5.95 -2.69 25.27
CA VAL A 104 5.19 -3.81 25.85
C VAL A 104 5.95 -4.18 27.13
N VAL A 105 5.67 -3.47 28.22
CA VAL A 105 6.00 -3.94 29.55
C VAL A 105 5.24 -5.24 29.68
N ARG A 106 5.98 -6.35 29.59
CA ARG A 106 5.48 -7.65 30.03
C ARG A 106 5.17 -7.49 31.51
N ASN A 107 3.91 -7.28 31.85
CA ASN A 107 3.43 -7.65 33.16
C ASN A 107 3.28 -9.18 33.14
N GLN A 108 4.32 -9.86 33.60
CA GLN A 108 4.22 -11.16 34.27
C GLN A 108 4.95 -11.03 35.60
#